data_AF-A0A953UMV7-F1
#
_entry.id   AF-A0A953UMV7-F1
#
_cell.length_a   1.000
_cell.length_b   1.000
_cell.length_c   1.000
_cell.angle_alpha   90.00
_cell.angle_beta   90.00
_cell.angle_gamma   90.00
#
_symmetry.space_group_name_H-M   'P 1'
#
loop_
_entity.id
_entity.type
_entity.pdbx_description
1 polymer ?
#
loop_
_entity_poly.entity_id
_entity_poly.type
_entity_poly.pdbx_seq_one_letter_code
_entity_poly.pdbx_strand_id
1 'polypeptide(L)'
;MSGEPPLNGEPGVSEGTPERLQDTVGRTPWSARVPPDPLPVESACPAPSAPPPTEIPPEPPRHALPATDFPTAPPPPPPTEIPLEPPPSSPATELQPAPPPERDPFWGYSDLVLFIGLAIPCMLAGGVLALLMVRAVVAVFHMQARIPAMEPLAEQLGGDVLLFAALAMILRLQYDRPFWRSLAWLPARIPFLWAVICGLVCALSVALLGTLLHTPTTTNPMTELMQDHTSAILMAIFGVTIAPLTEELVFRGFLQPLLVRSLGAVPGILMAAIPFGLLHYKEYGNSWRHAVLIALAGTAFGWMRHRTGSTQASTIMHASYNALIFLVVFK
;
A
#
# COMPACT_ATOMS: atom_id res chain seq x y z
N MET A 1 39.97 60.13 -6.87
CA MET A 1 39.64 60.38 -8.28
C MET A 1 38.65 59.29 -8.70
N SER A 2 37.33 59.37 -8.45
CA SER A 2 36.28 60.27 -8.99
C SER A 2 36.14 60.19 -10.52
N GLY A 3 35.03 59.63 -11.01
CA GLY A 3 34.38 60.01 -12.27
C GLY A 3 34.05 58.89 -13.27
N GLU A 4 32.80 58.39 -13.25
CA GLU A 4 32.00 58.14 -14.48
C GLU A 4 31.62 59.49 -15.14
N PRO A 5 30.85 59.65 -16.28
CA PRO A 5 29.99 58.74 -17.11
C PRO A 5 30.15 59.03 -18.66
N PRO A 6 29.20 58.87 -19.64
CA PRO A 6 27.80 58.40 -19.62
C PRO A 6 27.24 57.49 -20.75
N LEU A 7 26.09 56.88 -20.38
CA LEU A 7 24.82 56.53 -21.06
C LEU A 7 24.57 56.91 -22.55
N ASN A 8 24.01 55.97 -23.34
CA ASN A 8 22.58 55.93 -23.78
C ASN A 8 22.32 54.95 -24.94
N GLY A 9 21.19 54.22 -24.88
CA GLY A 9 20.50 53.67 -26.06
C GLY A 9 19.74 52.35 -25.86
N GLU A 10 18.53 52.39 -25.28
CA GLU A 10 17.49 51.38 -25.54
C GLU A 10 16.76 51.69 -26.86
N PRO A 11 16.05 50.71 -27.47
CA PRO A 11 14.60 50.67 -27.23
C PRO A 11 14.00 49.26 -27.10
N GLY A 12 13.16 49.09 -26.07
CA GLY A 12 11.85 48.41 -26.02
C GLY A 12 11.59 47.07 -26.75
N VAL A 13 10.99 46.11 -26.03
CA VAL A 13 9.56 45.72 -26.14
C VAL A 13 9.26 44.40 -25.41
N SER A 14 8.12 44.44 -24.70
CA SER A 14 7.21 43.38 -24.22
C SER A 14 7.63 42.43 -23.09
N GLU A 15 6.94 42.65 -21.97
CA GLU A 15 6.63 41.72 -20.89
C GLU A 15 6.08 40.38 -21.41
N GLY A 16 6.49 39.29 -20.74
CA GLY A 16 5.95 37.96 -20.91
C GLY A 16 6.51 37.00 -19.86
N THR A 17 5.84 36.89 -18.71
CA THR A 17 6.12 35.89 -17.66
C THR A 17 5.02 34.82 -17.69
N PRO A 18 5.21 33.60 -17.15
CA PRO A 18 6.08 32.52 -17.63
C PRO A 18 5.28 31.21 -17.85
N GLU A 19 5.56 30.43 -18.90
CA GLU A 19 4.98 29.08 -19.03
C GLU A 19 5.86 28.00 -18.38
N ARG A 20 5.48 27.70 -17.13
CA ARG A 20 5.30 26.35 -16.54
C ARG A 20 6.09 25.19 -17.20
N LEU A 21 7.32 24.98 -16.75
CA LEU A 21 8.09 23.73 -16.93
C LEU A 21 8.51 23.13 -15.56
N GLN A 22 7.54 23.05 -14.64
CA GLN A 22 7.69 22.35 -13.36
C GLN A 22 6.38 21.63 -13.00
N ASP A 23 6.04 20.54 -13.70
CA ASP A 23 4.84 19.75 -13.35
C ASP A 23 4.98 18.23 -13.57
N THR A 24 6.21 17.71 -13.68
CA THR A 24 6.46 16.26 -13.89
C THR A 24 7.35 15.57 -12.87
N VAL A 25 7.72 16.25 -11.77
CA VAL A 25 8.44 15.64 -10.63
C VAL A 25 7.63 15.89 -9.36
N GLY A 26 6.62 15.06 -9.09
CA GLY A 26 5.82 15.23 -7.87
C GLY A 26 4.62 14.31 -7.69
N ARG A 27 4.11 13.66 -8.74
CA ARG A 27 3.04 12.65 -8.57
C ARG A 27 3.65 11.31 -8.21
N THR A 28 3.56 10.93 -6.94
CA THR A 28 3.74 9.54 -6.55
C THR A 28 2.68 8.70 -7.27
N PRO A 29 3.01 7.53 -7.85
CA PRO A 29 2.08 6.75 -8.68
C PRO A 29 0.80 6.25 -7.99
N TRP A 30 0.67 6.48 -6.69
CA TRP A 30 -0.28 5.83 -5.78
C TRP A 30 -1.51 6.71 -5.48
N SER A 31 -1.36 8.04 -5.33
CA SER A 31 -2.47 8.94 -4.97
C SER A 31 -3.59 9.02 -6.01
N ALA A 32 -3.34 8.62 -7.25
CA ALA A 32 -4.30 8.69 -8.35
C ALA A 32 -5.16 7.42 -8.55
N ARG A 33 -5.06 6.39 -7.69
CA ARG A 33 -5.55 5.04 -8.03
C ARG A 33 -6.27 4.27 -6.91
N VAL A 34 -6.96 4.98 -6.03
CA VAL A 34 -7.98 4.38 -5.15
C VAL A 34 -9.36 4.71 -5.76
N PRO A 35 -10.14 3.73 -6.23
CA PRO A 35 -11.53 4.00 -6.58
C PRO A 35 -12.28 4.45 -5.32
N PRO A 36 -13.16 5.46 -5.39
CA PRO A 36 -14.04 5.78 -4.28
C PRO A 36 -14.88 4.55 -3.91
N ASP A 37 -15.19 4.39 -2.63
CA ASP A 37 -16.07 3.32 -2.16
C ASP A 37 -17.39 3.34 -2.98
N PRO A 38 -17.90 2.19 -3.44
CA PRO A 38 -19.18 2.17 -4.12
C PRO A 38 -20.24 2.70 -3.15
N LEU A 39 -20.96 3.74 -3.58
CA LEU A 39 -22.12 4.27 -2.85
C LEU A 39 -23.09 3.12 -2.55
N PRO A 40 -23.83 3.16 -1.43
CA PRO A 40 -24.83 2.15 -1.12
C PRO A 40 -25.82 2.04 -2.28
N VAL A 41 -25.88 0.87 -2.91
CA VAL A 41 -26.86 0.58 -3.94
C VAL A 41 -28.21 0.50 -3.25
N GLU A 42 -29.04 1.54 -3.40
CA GLU A 42 -30.47 1.42 -3.09
C GLU A 42 -31.07 0.32 -3.95
N SER A 43 -31.59 -0.71 -3.27
CA SER A 43 -32.33 -1.82 -3.86
C SER A 43 -33.59 -1.30 -4.56
N ALA A 44 -33.50 -1.06 -5.87
CA ALA A 44 -34.67 -0.85 -6.70
C ALA A 44 -35.43 -2.19 -6.86
N CYS A 45 -36.70 -2.21 -6.48
CA CYS A 45 -37.62 -3.33 -6.71
C CYS A 45 -37.67 -3.71 -8.21
N PRO A 46 -37.80 -4.99 -8.57
CA PRO A 46 -37.91 -5.38 -9.98
C PRO A 46 -39.26 -4.99 -10.57
N ALA A 47 -39.23 -4.36 -11.74
CA ALA A 47 -40.40 -4.04 -12.55
C ALA A 47 -41.05 -5.32 -13.14
N PRO A 48 -42.39 -5.37 -13.32
CA PRO A 48 -43.05 -6.53 -13.91
C PRO A 48 -42.77 -6.64 -15.42
N SER A 49 -42.53 -7.87 -15.85
CA SER A 49 -42.21 -8.29 -17.23
C SER A 49 -43.35 -8.01 -18.23
N ALA A 50 -42.99 -7.54 -19.42
CA ALA A 50 -43.90 -7.21 -20.53
C ALA A 50 -44.58 -8.45 -21.16
N PRO A 51 -45.82 -8.31 -21.71
CA PRO A 51 -46.50 -9.40 -22.41
C PRO A 51 -45.98 -9.57 -23.86
N PRO A 52 -46.19 -10.74 -24.48
CA PRO A 52 -45.68 -11.05 -25.82
C PRO A 52 -46.48 -10.34 -26.94
N PRO A 53 -45.91 -10.22 -28.17
CA PRO A 53 -46.47 -9.39 -29.23
C PRO A 53 -47.66 -10.05 -29.94
N THR A 54 -48.71 -9.26 -30.18
CA THR A 54 -49.91 -9.64 -30.93
C THR A 54 -49.68 -9.47 -32.44
N GLU A 55 -49.95 -10.50 -33.23
CA GLU A 55 -49.96 -10.45 -34.70
C GLU A 55 -51.07 -9.52 -35.25
N ILE A 56 -50.74 -8.69 -36.24
CA ILE A 56 -51.68 -7.82 -36.95
C ILE A 56 -52.14 -8.52 -38.25
N PRO A 57 -53.46 -8.70 -38.51
CA PRO A 57 -53.93 -9.24 -39.79
C PRO A 57 -54.00 -8.16 -40.90
N PRO A 58 -53.94 -8.55 -42.19
CA PRO A 58 -53.88 -7.61 -43.31
C PRO A 58 -55.25 -6.97 -43.63
N GLU A 59 -55.19 -5.76 -44.18
CA GLU A 59 -56.31 -4.88 -44.51
C GLU A 59 -57.14 -5.38 -45.73
N PRO A 60 -58.49 -5.34 -45.70
CA PRO A 60 -59.32 -5.69 -46.86
C PRO A 60 -59.58 -4.50 -47.81
N PRO A 61 -59.93 -4.76 -49.09
CA PRO A 61 -59.93 -3.75 -50.15
C PRO A 61 -61.11 -2.77 -50.10
N ARG A 62 -60.82 -1.53 -50.56
CA ARG A 62 -61.72 -0.37 -50.55
C ARG A 62 -62.90 -0.52 -51.50
N HIS A 63 -64.11 -0.41 -50.98
CA HIS A 63 -65.32 -0.15 -51.77
C HIS A 63 -65.58 1.36 -51.84
N ALA A 64 -65.75 1.86 -53.08
CA ALA A 64 -66.10 3.25 -53.36
C ALA A 64 -67.54 3.55 -52.96
N LEU A 65 -67.76 4.61 -52.18
CA LEU A 65 -69.06 5.22 -51.94
C LEU A 65 -69.20 6.52 -52.76
N PRO A 66 -70.41 6.89 -53.21
CA PRO A 66 -70.61 8.05 -54.09
C PRO A 66 -70.61 9.37 -53.32
N ALA A 67 -70.22 10.43 -54.02
CA ALA A 67 -70.10 11.80 -53.52
C ALA A 67 -71.43 12.36 -53.00
N THR A 68 -71.38 12.95 -51.81
CA THR A 68 -72.39 13.91 -51.33
C THR A 68 -71.70 15.21 -50.94
N ASP A 69 -72.15 16.29 -51.57
CA ASP A 69 -71.70 17.66 -51.37
C ASP A 69 -72.00 18.14 -49.94
N PHE A 70 -70.96 18.58 -49.23
CA PHE A 70 -71.08 19.42 -48.03
C PHE A 70 -70.31 20.72 -48.26
N PRO A 71 -70.86 21.88 -47.85
CA PRO A 71 -70.20 23.17 -48.02
C PRO A 71 -68.89 23.24 -47.22
N THR A 72 -67.82 23.67 -47.87
CA THR A 72 -66.47 23.84 -47.29
C THR A 72 -66.48 24.85 -46.14
N ALA A 73 -66.14 24.40 -44.93
CA ALA A 73 -65.79 25.28 -43.82
C ALA A 73 -64.47 26.02 -44.13
N PRO A 74 -64.30 27.29 -43.72
CA PRO A 74 -63.05 28.01 -43.91
C PRO A 74 -61.92 27.38 -43.08
N PRO A 75 -60.65 27.49 -43.52
CA PRO A 75 -59.52 26.89 -42.81
C PRO A 75 -59.30 27.56 -41.44
N PRO A 76 -58.84 26.81 -40.43
CA PRO A 76 -58.53 27.38 -39.13
C PRO A 76 -57.33 28.35 -39.22
N PRO A 77 -57.25 29.36 -38.34
CA PRO A 77 -56.11 30.27 -38.29
C PRO A 77 -54.83 29.52 -37.88
N PRO A 78 -53.65 30.00 -38.29
CA PRO A 78 -52.38 29.38 -37.92
C PRO A 78 -52.16 29.42 -36.41
N PRO A 79 -51.44 28.44 -35.83
CA PRO A 79 -51.20 28.39 -34.39
C PRO A 79 -50.35 29.58 -33.94
N THR A 80 -50.82 30.28 -32.91
CA THR A 80 -50.07 31.31 -32.20
C THR A 80 -48.84 30.66 -31.57
N GLU A 81 -47.64 31.07 -31.97
CA GLU A 81 -46.40 30.71 -31.28
C GLU A 81 -46.44 31.31 -29.86
N ILE A 82 -46.64 30.46 -28.86
CA ILE A 82 -46.41 30.83 -27.46
C ILE A 82 -44.89 30.87 -27.27
N PRO A 83 -44.29 32.01 -26.86
CA PRO A 83 -42.88 32.04 -26.52
C PRO A 83 -42.63 31.07 -25.37
N LEU A 84 -41.83 30.02 -25.62
CA LEU A 84 -41.31 29.14 -24.58
C LEU A 84 -40.41 30.00 -23.69
N GLU A 85 -40.87 30.36 -22.49
CA GLU A 85 -39.97 30.88 -21.46
C GLU A 85 -38.85 29.87 -21.23
N PRO A 86 -37.58 30.30 -21.20
CA PRO A 86 -36.50 29.40 -20.84
C PRO A 86 -36.76 28.88 -19.41
N PRO A 87 -36.48 27.59 -19.14
CA PRO A 87 -36.68 27.05 -17.81
C PRO A 87 -35.89 27.87 -16.79
N PRO A 88 -36.41 28.09 -15.58
CA PRO A 88 -35.72 28.85 -14.56
C PRO A 88 -34.34 28.22 -14.36
N SER A 89 -33.30 29.02 -14.60
CA SER A 89 -31.92 28.63 -14.35
C SER A 89 -31.83 28.07 -12.94
N SER A 90 -31.54 26.77 -12.82
CA SER A 90 -31.26 26.16 -11.52
C SER A 90 -30.24 27.03 -10.80
N PRO A 91 -30.43 27.33 -9.50
CA PRO A 91 -29.45 28.12 -8.76
C PRO A 91 -28.11 27.43 -8.95
N ALA A 92 -27.15 28.17 -9.50
CA ALA A 92 -25.79 27.70 -9.68
C ALA A 92 -25.37 27.12 -8.34
N THR A 93 -25.24 25.80 -8.28
CA THR A 93 -24.62 25.16 -7.13
C THR A 93 -23.21 25.71 -7.14
N GLU A 94 -22.93 26.67 -6.25
CA GLU A 94 -21.56 27.07 -5.94
C GLU A 94 -20.83 25.77 -5.64
N LEU A 95 -20.04 25.31 -6.61
CA LEU A 95 -19.14 24.19 -6.46
C LEU A 95 -18.22 24.58 -5.31
N GLN A 96 -18.53 24.11 -4.11
CA GLN A 96 -17.66 24.27 -2.97
C GLN A 96 -16.26 23.81 -3.39
N PRO A 97 -15.21 24.61 -3.12
CA PRO A 97 -13.86 24.23 -3.48
C PRO A 97 -13.60 22.84 -2.90
N ALA A 98 -13.17 21.90 -3.75
CA ALA A 98 -12.85 20.56 -3.29
C ALA A 98 -11.86 20.65 -2.11
N PRO A 99 -12.07 19.89 -1.02
CA PRO A 99 -11.16 19.92 0.11
C PRO A 99 -9.73 19.64 -0.35
N PRO A 100 -8.73 20.25 0.28
CA PRO A 100 -7.33 20.03 -0.09
C PRO A 100 -7.00 18.53 -0.05
N PRO A 101 -6.16 18.04 -0.97
CA PRO A 101 -5.87 16.62 -1.08
C PRO A 101 -5.32 16.08 0.25
N GLU A 102 -5.89 14.97 0.71
CA GLU A 102 -5.48 14.29 1.93
C GLU A 102 -4.00 13.88 1.82
N ARG A 103 -3.24 14.06 2.91
CA ARG A 103 -1.83 13.68 2.93
C ARG A 103 -1.71 12.16 2.83
N ASP A 104 -0.77 11.68 2.03
CA ASP A 104 -0.53 10.26 1.84
C ASP A 104 0.96 9.91 2.13
N PRO A 105 1.24 9.07 3.15
CA PRO A 105 0.28 8.47 4.07
C PRO A 105 -0.40 9.51 4.98
N PHE A 106 -1.56 9.20 5.55
CA PHE A 106 -2.32 10.13 6.41
C PHE A 106 -1.70 10.31 7.81
N TRP A 107 -0.76 9.45 8.23
CA TRP A 107 -0.04 9.58 9.50
C TRP A 107 1.23 10.45 9.41
N GLY A 108 1.75 10.83 10.57
CA GLY A 108 2.91 11.72 10.73
C GLY A 108 4.08 11.09 11.48
N TYR A 109 5.12 11.90 11.71
CA TYR A 109 6.26 11.51 12.53
C TYR A 109 5.91 11.36 14.02
N SER A 110 4.86 12.03 14.49
CA SER A 110 4.31 11.83 15.84
C SER A 110 3.86 10.39 16.06
N ASP A 111 3.15 9.80 15.09
CA ASP A 111 2.69 8.42 15.15
C ASP A 111 3.85 7.44 15.07
N LEU A 112 4.88 7.77 14.28
CA LEU A 112 6.11 6.99 14.23
C LEU A 112 6.82 6.98 15.59
N VAL A 113 6.96 8.15 16.23
CA VAL A 113 7.58 8.25 17.56
C VAL A 113 6.75 7.50 18.61
N LEU A 114 5.42 7.63 18.57
CA LEU A 114 4.53 6.87 19.45
C LEU A 114 4.68 5.36 19.24
N PHE A 115 4.66 4.90 17.99
CA PHE A 115 4.83 3.48 17.64
C PHE A 115 6.18 2.94 18.12
N ILE A 116 7.28 3.67 17.89
CA ILE A 116 8.62 3.30 18.38
C ILE A 116 8.64 3.28 19.92
N GLY A 117 8.02 4.25 20.57
CA GLY A 117 7.91 4.31 22.03
C GLY A 117 7.11 3.14 22.61
N LEU A 118 6.12 2.63 21.88
CA LEU A 118 5.32 1.46 22.25
C LEU A 118 6.01 0.13 21.93
N ALA A 119 7.01 0.10 21.04
CA ALA A 119 7.68 -1.13 20.64
C ALA A 119 8.25 -1.90 21.84
N ILE A 120 9.12 -1.27 22.65
CA ILE A 120 9.74 -1.94 23.81
C ILE A 120 8.70 -2.45 24.83
N PRO A 121 7.75 -1.64 25.34
CA PRO A 121 6.77 -2.14 26.30
C PRO A 121 5.85 -3.21 25.71
N CYS A 122 5.47 -3.13 24.43
CA CYS A 122 4.69 -4.18 23.78
C CYS A 122 5.50 -5.49 23.64
N MET A 123 6.76 -5.40 23.21
CA MET A 123 7.64 -6.58 23.09
C MET A 123 7.84 -7.26 24.44
N LEU A 124 8.11 -6.49 25.50
CA LEU A 124 8.29 -7.04 26.85
C LEU A 124 6.98 -7.62 27.41
N ALA A 125 5.89 -6.86 27.40
CA ALA A 125 4.64 -7.30 28.02
C ALA A 125 4.01 -8.48 27.27
N GLY A 126 3.94 -8.38 25.93
CA GLY A 126 3.42 -9.44 25.07
C GLY A 126 4.30 -10.69 25.12
N GLY A 127 5.62 -10.50 25.09
CA GLY A 127 6.57 -11.60 25.14
C GLY A 127 6.56 -12.35 26.48
N VAL A 128 6.53 -11.63 27.61
CA VAL A 128 6.40 -12.24 28.94
C VAL A 128 5.07 -12.99 29.06
N LEU A 129 3.97 -12.40 28.61
CA LEU A 129 2.66 -13.06 28.66
C LEU A 129 2.64 -14.36 27.84
N ALA A 130 3.18 -14.33 26.62
CA ALA A 130 3.25 -15.51 25.77
C ALA A 130 4.18 -16.59 26.35
N LEU A 131 5.32 -16.19 26.92
CA LEU A 131 6.24 -17.11 27.58
C LEU A 131 5.59 -17.79 28.80
N LEU A 132 4.88 -17.03 29.64
CA LEU A 132 4.15 -17.59 30.77
C LEU A 132 3.06 -18.57 30.32
N MET A 133 2.35 -18.25 29.24
CA MET A 133 1.35 -19.14 28.65
C MET A 133 1.98 -20.45 28.16
N VAL A 134 3.11 -20.39 27.43
CA VAL A 134 3.82 -21.60 26.97
C VAL A 134 4.28 -22.44 28.14
N ARG A 135 4.86 -21.82 29.18
CA ARG A 135 5.30 -22.54 30.39
C ARG A 135 4.14 -23.19 31.14
N ALA A 136 2.99 -22.52 31.23
CA ALA A 136 1.79 -23.09 31.82
C ALA A 136 1.28 -24.30 31.03
N VAL A 137 1.25 -24.22 29.70
CA VAL A 137 0.85 -25.35 28.82
C VAL A 137 1.80 -26.53 29.01
N VAL A 138 3.12 -26.31 28.94
CA VAL A 138 4.12 -27.36 29.14
C VAL A 138 3.96 -28.04 30.50
N ALA A 139 3.70 -27.26 31.56
CA ALA A 139 3.48 -27.78 32.90
C ALA A 139 2.18 -28.60 33.00
N VAL A 140 1.06 -28.09 32.48
CA VAL A 140 -0.25 -28.77 32.53
C VAL A 140 -0.23 -30.09 31.75
N PHE A 141 0.37 -30.10 30.57
CA PHE A 141 0.43 -31.28 29.71
C PHE A 141 1.64 -32.18 29.97
N HIS A 142 2.47 -31.87 30.98
CA HIS A 142 3.64 -32.65 31.37
C HIS A 142 4.58 -32.95 30.19
N MET A 143 4.75 -31.98 29.28
CA MET A 143 5.59 -32.15 28.09
C MET A 143 7.06 -32.20 28.51
N GLN A 144 7.68 -33.37 28.36
CA GLN A 144 9.08 -33.60 28.77
C GLN A 144 10.11 -33.13 27.73
N ALA A 145 9.71 -33.03 26.45
CA ALA A 145 10.58 -32.52 25.39
C ALA A 145 10.52 -30.99 25.34
N ARG A 146 11.59 -30.32 25.77
CA ARG A 146 11.73 -28.86 25.63
C ARG A 146 12.41 -28.55 24.30
N ILE A 147 11.65 -28.04 23.34
CA ILE A 147 12.18 -27.54 22.06
C ILE A 147 12.76 -26.14 22.33
N PRO A 148 14.09 -25.93 22.19
CA PRO A 148 14.73 -24.67 22.53
C PRO A 148 14.11 -23.44 21.83
N ALA A 149 13.56 -23.59 20.62
CA ALA A 149 13.03 -22.46 19.84
C ALA A 149 11.70 -21.93 20.38
N MET A 150 10.96 -22.72 21.16
CA MET A 150 9.60 -22.38 21.57
C MET A 150 9.57 -21.11 22.43
N GLU A 151 10.55 -20.92 23.30
CA GLU A 151 10.61 -19.75 24.18
C GLU A 151 10.89 -18.45 23.42
N PRO A 152 11.98 -18.31 22.64
CA PRO A 152 12.23 -17.08 21.88
C PRO A 152 11.15 -16.82 20.82
N LEU A 153 10.60 -17.86 20.19
CA LEU A 153 9.49 -17.70 19.25
C LEU A 153 8.22 -17.19 19.93
N ALA A 154 7.86 -17.73 21.09
CA ALA A 154 6.69 -17.28 21.82
C ALA A 154 6.87 -15.83 22.30
N GLU A 155 8.06 -15.48 22.80
CA GLU A 155 8.38 -14.11 23.21
C GLU A 155 8.22 -13.13 22.04
N GLN A 156 8.82 -13.45 20.90
CA GLN A 156 8.74 -12.63 19.69
C GLN A 156 7.31 -12.50 19.18
N LEU A 157 6.58 -13.62 19.03
CA LEU A 157 5.19 -13.63 18.53
C LEU A 157 4.24 -12.88 19.47
N GLY A 158 4.37 -13.07 20.78
CA GLY A 158 3.56 -12.36 21.77
C GLY A 158 3.78 -10.85 21.72
N GLY A 159 5.05 -10.44 21.60
CA GLY A 159 5.44 -9.06 21.41
C GLY A 159 4.87 -8.44 20.13
N ASP A 160 5.05 -9.14 19.00
CA ASP A 160 4.54 -8.71 17.70
C ASP A 160 3.02 -8.55 17.71
N VAL A 161 2.27 -9.52 18.24
CA VAL A 161 0.81 -9.44 18.35
C VAL A 161 0.38 -8.18 19.10
N LEU A 162 1.00 -7.90 20.25
CA LEU A 162 0.65 -6.73 21.05
C LEU A 162 1.05 -5.42 20.36
N LEU A 163 2.21 -5.38 19.71
CA LEU A 163 2.69 -4.21 18.98
C LEU A 163 1.81 -3.89 17.77
N PHE A 164 1.43 -4.89 16.98
CA PHE A 164 0.52 -4.70 15.84
C PHE A 164 -0.91 -4.38 16.28
N ALA A 165 -1.37 -4.90 17.42
CA ALA A 165 -2.63 -4.48 18.01
C ALA A 165 -2.59 -2.99 18.40
N ALA A 166 -1.50 -2.51 18.99
CA ALA A 166 -1.30 -1.10 19.29
C ALA A 166 -1.29 -0.23 18.03
N LEU A 167 -0.57 -0.65 16.97
CA LEU A 167 -0.58 0.03 15.67
C LEU A 167 -1.98 0.06 15.05
N ALA A 168 -2.70 -1.07 15.05
CA ALA A 168 -4.07 -1.14 14.56
C ALA A 168 -5.01 -0.21 15.34
N MET A 169 -4.84 -0.13 16.67
CA MET A 169 -5.60 0.77 17.52
C MET A 169 -5.27 2.25 17.23
N ILE A 170 -4.01 2.60 17.01
CA ILE A 170 -3.60 3.94 16.57
C ILE A 170 -4.32 4.31 15.26
N LEU A 171 -4.23 3.45 14.25
CA LEU A 171 -4.84 3.69 12.94
C LEU A 171 -6.37 3.80 13.02
N ARG A 172 -7.00 2.95 13.85
CA ARG A 172 -8.45 2.93 14.01
C ARG A 172 -8.97 4.11 14.82
N LEU A 173 -8.36 4.43 15.95
CA LEU A 173 -8.86 5.46 16.87
C LEU A 173 -8.52 6.88 16.42
N GLN A 174 -7.33 7.09 15.84
CA GLN A 174 -6.93 8.44 15.40
C GLN A 174 -7.44 8.80 14.01
N TYR A 175 -7.60 7.81 13.11
CA TYR A 175 -7.85 8.07 11.69
C TYR A 175 -9.07 7.33 11.12
N ASP A 176 -9.73 6.47 11.92
CA ASP A 176 -10.84 5.63 11.45
C ASP A 176 -10.49 4.74 10.24
N ARG A 177 -9.20 4.43 10.02
CA ARG A 177 -8.74 3.66 8.86
C ARG A 177 -8.48 2.18 9.18
N PRO A 178 -8.75 1.26 8.24
CA PRO A 178 -8.48 -0.17 8.43
C PRO A 178 -6.99 -0.51 8.32
N PHE A 179 -6.50 -1.39 9.19
CA PHE A 179 -5.08 -1.75 9.32
C PHE A 179 -4.43 -2.19 7.99
N TRP A 180 -4.97 -3.23 7.35
CA TRP A 180 -4.35 -3.85 6.17
C TRP A 180 -4.23 -2.89 4.97
N ARG A 181 -5.31 -2.16 4.65
CA ARG A 181 -5.28 -1.20 3.54
C ARG A 181 -4.36 -0.03 3.84
N SER A 182 -4.31 0.43 5.09
CA SER A 182 -3.43 1.53 5.51
C SER A 182 -1.96 1.19 5.27
N LEU A 183 -1.55 -0.05 5.56
CA LEU A 183 -0.17 -0.51 5.34
C LEU A 183 0.08 -1.02 3.91
N ALA A 184 -0.82 -0.72 2.97
CA ALA A 184 -0.78 -1.16 1.58
C ALA A 184 -0.62 -2.69 1.41
N TRP A 185 -1.27 -3.46 2.29
CA TRP A 185 -1.43 -4.90 2.12
C TRP A 185 -2.45 -5.19 1.02
N LEU A 186 -1.99 -5.04 -0.22
CA LEU A 186 -2.79 -5.12 -1.44
C LEU A 186 -2.16 -6.13 -2.39
N PRO A 187 -2.96 -6.83 -3.22
CA PRO A 187 -2.42 -7.74 -4.21
C PRO A 187 -1.48 -7.00 -5.17
N ALA A 188 -0.33 -7.61 -5.43
CA ALA A 188 0.63 -7.08 -6.38
C ALA A 188 0.08 -7.19 -7.81
N ARG A 189 0.32 -6.17 -8.64
CA ARG A 189 0.02 -6.24 -10.08
C ARG A 189 1.06 -7.03 -10.88
N ILE A 190 2.17 -7.39 -10.25
CA ILE A 190 3.18 -8.27 -10.82
C ILE A 190 2.82 -9.73 -10.53
N PRO A 191 3.14 -10.67 -11.43
CA PRO A 191 2.93 -12.08 -11.16
C PRO A 191 3.72 -12.54 -9.91
N PHE A 192 3.11 -13.41 -9.11
CA PHE A 192 3.71 -13.97 -7.90
C PHE A 192 5.15 -14.48 -8.14
N LEU A 193 5.34 -15.24 -9.22
CA LEU A 193 6.64 -15.82 -9.57
C LEU A 193 7.73 -14.77 -9.79
N TRP A 194 7.39 -13.58 -10.28
CA TRP A 194 8.38 -12.51 -10.45
C TRP A 194 8.86 -11.95 -9.11
N ALA A 195 7.97 -11.81 -8.12
CA ALA A 195 8.39 -11.42 -6.78
C ALA A 195 9.33 -12.47 -6.16
N VAL A 196 9.02 -13.76 -6.37
CA VAL A 196 9.88 -14.88 -5.94
C VAL A 196 11.26 -14.81 -6.62
N ILE A 197 11.31 -14.70 -7.95
CA ILE A 197 12.56 -14.62 -8.71
C ILE A 197 13.40 -13.42 -8.23
N CYS A 198 12.79 -12.25 -8.04
CA CYS A 198 13.49 -11.09 -7.49
C CYS A 198 14.08 -11.38 -6.11
N GLY A 199 13.37 -12.12 -5.26
CA GLY A 199 13.85 -12.53 -3.93
C GLY A 199 15.06 -13.46 -4.01
N LEU A 200 15.01 -14.48 -4.88
CA LEU A 200 16.11 -15.42 -5.10
C LEU A 200 17.34 -14.71 -5.68
N VAL A 201 17.15 -13.84 -6.68
CA VAL A 201 18.24 -13.03 -7.26
C VAL A 201 18.85 -12.10 -6.21
N CYS A 202 18.02 -11.48 -5.37
CA CYS A 202 18.50 -10.66 -4.25
C CYS A 202 19.37 -11.48 -3.29
N ALA A 203 18.91 -12.67 -2.90
CA ALA A 203 19.64 -13.55 -1.98
C ALA A 203 21.00 -13.99 -2.56
N LEU A 204 21.04 -14.39 -3.83
CA LEU A 204 22.28 -14.74 -4.50
C LEU A 204 23.24 -13.55 -4.63
N SER A 205 22.70 -12.36 -4.93
CA SER A 205 23.50 -11.13 -5.03
C SER A 205 24.11 -10.72 -3.69
N VAL A 206 23.32 -10.81 -2.61
CA VAL A 206 23.77 -10.53 -1.24
C VAL A 206 24.79 -11.56 -0.77
N ALA A 207 24.58 -12.85 -1.08
CA ALA A 207 25.54 -13.90 -0.78
C ALA A 207 26.88 -13.65 -1.49
N LEU A 208 26.85 -13.35 -2.79
CA LEU A 208 28.04 -12.98 -3.57
C LEU A 208 28.74 -11.78 -2.94
N LEU A 209 28.01 -10.70 -2.64
CA LEU A 209 28.60 -9.52 -2.01
C LEU A 209 29.18 -9.83 -0.62
N GLY A 210 28.54 -10.72 0.14
CA GLY A 210 29.05 -11.19 1.43
C GLY A 210 30.37 -11.93 1.31
N THR A 211 30.56 -12.74 0.25
CA THR A 211 31.86 -13.36 -0.04
C THR A 211 32.93 -12.31 -0.36
N LEU A 212 32.58 -11.30 -1.17
CA LEU A 212 33.50 -10.21 -1.54
C LEU A 212 33.87 -9.33 -0.33
N LEU A 213 32.94 -9.10 0.59
CA LEU A 213 33.15 -8.33 1.83
C LEU A 213 33.86 -9.13 2.93
N HIS A 214 34.17 -10.41 2.70
CA HIS A 214 34.74 -11.32 3.69
C HIS A 214 33.91 -11.31 5.00
N THR A 215 32.59 -11.44 4.85
CA THR A 215 31.68 -11.45 5.99
C THR A 215 31.96 -12.66 6.88
N PRO A 216 32.20 -12.46 8.20
CA PRO A 216 32.58 -13.55 9.08
C PRO A 216 31.39 -14.49 9.33
N THR A 217 31.65 -15.79 9.38
CA THR A 217 30.70 -16.78 9.90
C THR A 217 30.77 -16.77 11.43
N THR A 218 29.99 -15.91 12.08
CA THR A 218 29.92 -15.82 13.54
C THR A 218 28.88 -16.81 14.08
N THR A 219 29.28 -17.58 15.09
CA THR A 219 28.31 -18.29 15.94
C THR A 219 27.51 -17.25 16.72
N ASN A 220 26.20 -17.39 16.67
CA ASN A 220 25.24 -16.53 17.34
C ASN A 220 24.06 -17.37 17.86
N PRO A 221 23.21 -16.80 18.75
CA PRO A 221 22.08 -17.54 19.33
C PRO A 221 21.13 -18.17 18.30
N MET A 222 20.96 -17.53 17.13
CA MET A 222 20.18 -18.09 16.03
C MET A 222 20.85 -19.36 15.47
N THR A 223 22.15 -19.32 15.18
CA THR A 223 22.89 -20.50 14.68
C THR A 223 22.99 -21.63 15.70
N GLU A 224 23.03 -21.32 17.00
CA GLU A 224 22.98 -22.32 18.07
C GLU A 224 21.61 -23.02 18.08
N LEU A 225 20.55 -22.23 17.94
CA LEU A 225 19.19 -22.74 17.90
C LEU A 225 18.93 -23.66 16.69
N MET A 226 19.59 -23.37 15.58
CA MET A 226 19.51 -24.17 14.36
C MET A 226 20.22 -25.53 14.45
N GLN A 227 20.97 -25.82 15.53
CA GLN A 227 21.62 -27.13 15.73
C GLN A 227 20.61 -28.23 16.07
N ASP A 228 19.48 -27.88 16.68
CA ASP A 228 18.36 -28.80 16.92
C ASP A 228 17.41 -28.80 15.72
N HIS A 229 17.16 -29.98 15.13
CA HIS A 229 16.39 -30.11 13.90
C HIS A 229 14.97 -29.55 14.00
N THR A 230 14.30 -29.76 15.14
CA THR A 230 12.92 -29.27 15.36
C THR A 230 12.91 -27.75 15.49
N SER A 231 13.80 -27.20 16.32
CA SER A 231 13.99 -25.77 16.50
C SER A 231 14.31 -25.06 15.19
N ALA A 232 15.18 -25.68 14.40
CA ALA A 232 15.57 -25.17 13.11
C ALA A 232 14.37 -25.13 12.13
N ILE A 233 13.58 -26.21 12.02
CA ILE A 233 12.34 -26.19 11.21
C ILE A 233 11.39 -25.08 11.67
N LEU A 234 11.16 -24.93 12.98
CA LEU A 234 10.29 -23.87 13.50
C LEU A 234 10.83 -22.48 13.16
N MET A 235 12.14 -22.30 13.24
CA MET A 235 12.78 -21.04 12.88
C MET A 235 12.72 -20.75 11.39
N ALA A 236 12.84 -21.77 10.54
CA ALA A 236 12.65 -21.64 9.10
C ALA A 236 11.21 -21.22 8.78
N ILE A 237 10.21 -21.85 9.39
CA ILE A 237 8.79 -21.50 9.19
C ILE A 237 8.56 -20.04 9.60
N PHE A 238 8.99 -19.66 10.81
CA PHE A 238 8.85 -18.29 11.29
C PHE A 238 9.59 -17.28 10.40
N GLY A 239 10.85 -17.55 10.10
CA GLY A 239 11.74 -16.69 9.32
C GLY A 239 11.36 -16.56 7.85
N VAL A 240 10.60 -17.50 7.29
CA VAL A 240 10.10 -17.42 5.91
C VAL A 240 8.69 -16.82 5.84
N THR A 241 7.91 -16.87 6.92
CA THR A 241 6.50 -16.45 6.89
C THR A 241 6.22 -15.23 7.76
N ILE A 242 6.31 -15.37 9.07
CA ILE A 242 5.89 -14.34 10.03
C ILE A 242 6.88 -13.18 10.07
N ALA A 243 8.19 -13.45 10.14
CA ALA A 243 9.19 -12.37 10.19
C ALA A 243 9.15 -11.47 8.94
N PRO A 244 9.15 -11.99 7.69
CA PRO A 244 9.00 -11.15 6.50
C PRO A 244 7.66 -10.39 6.48
N LEU A 245 6.58 -10.97 7.02
CA LEU A 245 5.30 -10.27 7.10
C LEU A 245 5.38 -9.08 8.05
N THR A 246 5.82 -9.31 9.29
CA THR A 246 5.86 -8.26 10.33
C THR A 246 6.85 -7.16 9.95
N GLU A 247 8.05 -7.54 9.53
CA GLU A 247 9.08 -6.59 9.12
C GLU A 247 8.62 -5.72 7.94
N GLU A 248 8.04 -6.32 6.88
CA GLU A 248 7.60 -5.53 5.73
C GLU A 248 6.41 -4.61 6.06
N LEU A 249 5.50 -5.02 6.96
CA LEU A 249 4.44 -4.13 7.43
C LEU A 249 5.00 -2.89 8.15
N VAL A 250 5.99 -3.06 9.02
CA VAL A 250 6.62 -1.95 9.75
C VAL A 250 7.47 -1.09 8.83
N PHE A 251 8.39 -1.70 8.08
CA PHE A 251 9.36 -0.93 7.29
C PHE A 251 8.76 -0.41 5.99
N ARG A 252 7.98 -1.22 5.26
CA ARG A 252 7.51 -0.90 3.89
C ARG A 252 6.08 -0.39 3.89
N GLY A 253 5.27 -0.87 4.84
CA GLY A 253 3.91 -0.40 5.07
C GLY A 253 3.82 0.91 5.85
N PHE A 254 4.66 1.10 6.89
CA PHE A 254 4.52 2.21 7.83
C PHE A 254 5.63 3.27 7.73
N LEU A 255 6.90 2.87 7.85
CA LEU A 255 8.05 3.81 7.91
C LEU A 255 8.43 4.40 6.54
N GLN A 256 8.65 3.54 5.53
CA GLN A 256 9.12 3.98 4.22
C GLN A 256 8.21 5.01 3.54
N PRO A 257 6.87 4.87 3.51
CA PRO A 257 6.00 5.86 2.89
C PRO A 257 6.15 7.26 3.51
N LEU A 258 6.34 7.33 4.83
CA LEU A 258 6.56 8.58 5.55
C LEU A 258 7.88 9.24 5.14
N LEU A 259 8.96 8.46 5.04
CA LEU A 259 10.27 8.96 4.60
C LEU A 259 10.27 9.36 3.11
N VAL A 260 9.61 8.57 2.25
CA VAL A 260 9.46 8.87 0.83
C VAL A 260 8.66 10.15 0.62
N ARG A 261 7.62 10.39 1.42
CA ARG A 261 6.85 11.66 1.39
C ARG A 261 7.74 12.87 1.71
N SER A 262 8.66 12.74 2.66
CA SER A 262 9.50 13.85 3.11
C SER A 262 10.76 14.07 2.28
N LEU A 263 11.37 13.00 1.76
CA LEU A 263 12.70 13.03 1.15
C LEU A 263 12.67 12.72 -0.36
N GLY A 264 11.57 12.15 -0.87
CA GLY A 264 11.49 11.57 -2.20
C GLY A 264 11.83 10.07 -2.21
N ALA A 265 11.62 9.42 -3.36
CA ALA A 265 11.65 7.97 -3.49
C ALA A 265 12.99 7.34 -3.08
N VAL A 266 14.08 7.70 -3.75
CA VAL A 266 15.41 7.10 -3.53
C VAL A 266 15.92 7.32 -2.09
N PRO A 267 16.07 8.56 -1.60
CA PRO A 267 16.55 8.77 -0.24
C PRO A 267 15.59 8.20 0.81
N GLY A 268 14.27 8.26 0.60
CA GLY A 268 13.30 7.67 1.53
C GLY A 268 13.45 6.15 1.67
N ILE A 269 13.70 5.43 0.56
CA ILE A 269 13.94 3.98 0.57
C ILE A 269 15.26 3.66 1.29
N LEU A 270 16.34 4.37 0.96
CA LEU A 270 17.65 4.16 1.59
C LEU A 270 17.60 4.44 3.09
N MET A 271 16.94 5.52 3.50
CA MET A 271 16.77 5.87 4.91
C MET A 271 15.91 4.86 5.68
N ALA A 272 14.92 4.22 5.05
CA ALA A 272 14.15 3.14 5.66
C ALA A 272 14.97 1.85 5.83
N ALA A 273 15.93 1.61 4.93
CA ALA A 273 16.76 0.40 4.93
C ALA A 273 17.87 0.41 6.00
N ILE A 274 18.31 1.59 6.46
CA ILE A 274 19.31 1.73 7.52
C ILE A 274 18.84 1.10 8.85
N PRO A 275 17.71 1.52 9.46
CA PRO A 275 17.25 0.92 10.71
C PRO A 275 16.92 -0.57 10.54
N PHE A 276 16.48 -0.99 9.36
CA PHE A 276 16.25 -2.40 9.03
C PHE A 276 17.55 -3.23 9.20
N GLY A 277 18.67 -2.80 8.59
CA GLY A 277 19.96 -3.47 8.78
C GLY A 277 20.49 -3.38 10.21
N LEU A 278 20.28 -2.25 10.89
CA LEU A 278 20.77 -2.05 12.27
C LEU A 278 20.08 -2.94 13.30
N LEU A 279 18.79 -3.24 13.14
CA LEU A 279 18.10 -4.18 14.05
C LEU A 279 18.75 -5.57 14.06
N HIS A 280 19.30 -5.98 12.92
CA HIS A 280 19.95 -7.28 12.77
C HIS A 280 21.43 -7.29 13.20
N TYR A 281 21.98 -6.14 13.63
CA TYR A 281 23.40 -6.04 14.01
C TYR A 281 23.77 -7.01 15.13
N LYS A 282 22.95 -7.06 16.19
CA LYS A 282 23.19 -7.94 17.35
C LYS A 282 22.91 -9.41 17.03
N GLU A 283 21.87 -9.67 16.25
CA GLU A 283 21.47 -11.02 15.84
C GLU A 283 22.62 -11.75 15.12
N TYR A 284 23.36 -11.04 14.26
CA TYR A 284 24.50 -11.58 13.53
C TYR A 284 25.85 -11.39 14.25
N GLY A 285 25.84 -11.36 15.59
CA GLY A 285 27.04 -11.34 16.42
C GLY A 285 27.81 -10.01 16.35
N ASN A 286 27.11 -8.88 16.31
CA ASN A 286 27.69 -7.53 16.22
C ASN A 286 28.49 -7.29 14.92
N SER A 287 28.06 -7.90 13.82
CA SER A 287 28.73 -7.76 12.52
C SER A 287 28.13 -6.61 11.72
N TRP A 288 28.89 -5.52 11.60
CA TRP A 288 28.51 -4.38 10.75
C TRP A 288 28.37 -4.79 9.28
N ARG A 289 29.14 -5.79 8.82
CA ARG A 289 29.06 -6.32 7.46
C ARG A 289 27.69 -6.96 7.19
N HIS A 290 27.19 -7.76 8.14
CA HIS A 290 25.84 -8.32 8.06
C HIS A 290 24.79 -7.21 8.05
N ALA A 291 24.91 -6.21 8.93
CA ALA A 291 23.99 -5.08 8.97
C ALA A 291 23.93 -4.32 7.62
N VAL A 292 25.08 -4.10 6.96
CA VAL A 292 25.14 -3.49 5.62
C VAL A 292 24.48 -4.37 4.56
N LEU A 293 24.80 -5.66 4.53
CA LEU A 293 24.19 -6.60 3.57
C LEU A 293 22.67 -6.68 3.71
N ILE A 294 22.18 -6.71 4.95
CA ILE A 294 20.74 -6.74 5.26
C ILE A 294 20.08 -5.40 4.90
N ALA A 295 20.75 -4.26 5.12
CA ALA A 295 20.27 -2.98 4.63
C ALA A 295 20.19 -2.93 3.08
N LEU A 296 21.14 -3.54 2.37
CA LEU A 296 21.08 -3.64 0.91
C LEU A 296 19.92 -4.53 0.43
N ALA A 297 19.69 -5.67 1.08
CA ALA A 297 18.50 -6.50 0.83
C ALA A 297 17.22 -5.68 1.10
N GLY A 298 17.18 -4.97 2.22
CA GLY A 298 16.10 -4.08 2.59
C GLY A 298 15.85 -2.94 1.60
N THR A 299 16.89 -2.44 0.95
CA THR A 299 16.77 -1.45 -0.14
C THR A 299 16.05 -2.07 -1.34
N ALA A 300 16.38 -3.32 -1.70
CA ALA A 300 15.73 -4.04 -2.79
C ALA A 300 14.24 -4.32 -2.48
N PHE A 301 13.91 -4.72 -1.25
CA PHE A 301 12.53 -4.88 -0.80
C PHE A 301 11.78 -3.53 -0.85
N GLY A 302 12.41 -2.47 -0.35
CA GLY A 302 11.83 -1.13 -0.40
C GLY A 302 11.58 -0.64 -1.83
N TRP A 303 12.46 -0.99 -2.77
CA TRP A 303 12.26 -0.72 -4.19
C TRP A 303 11.09 -1.51 -4.77
N MET A 304 10.97 -2.81 -4.46
CA MET A 304 9.82 -3.64 -4.83
C MET A 304 8.51 -3.01 -4.34
N ARG A 305 8.45 -2.64 -3.05
CA ARG A 305 7.30 -1.93 -2.47
C ARG A 305 7.00 -0.60 -3.18
N HIS A 306 8.02 0.17 -3.50
CA HIS A 306 7.84 1.48 -4.14
C HIS A 306 7.31 1.34 -5.57
N ARG A 307 7.85 0.39 -6.33
CA ARG A 307 7.47 0.15 -7.73
C ARG A 307 6.09 -0.48 -7.88
N THR A 308 5.72 -1.37 -6.96
CA THR A 308 4.44 -2.10 -7.04
C THR A 308 3.31 -1.43 -6.27
N GLY A 309 3.62 -0.58 -5.29
CA GLY A 309 2.64 -0.05 -4.33
C GLY A 309 2.11 -1.10 -3.37
N SER A 310 2.65 -2.32 -3.36
CA SER A 310 2.14 -3.47 -2.61
C SER A 310 3.16 -3.93 -1.58
N THR A 311 2.75 -3.93 -0.31
CA THR A 311 3.55 -4.54 0.77
C THR A 311 3.57 -6.06 0.63
N GLN A 312 2.50 -6.68 0.09
CA GLN A 312 2.50 -8.12 -0.22
C GLN A 312 3.61 -8.50 -1.21
N ALA A 313 3.82 -7.73 -2.27
CA ALA A 313 4.87 -7.98 -3.25
C ALA A 313 6.26 -8.02 -2.60
N SER A 314 6.51 -7.07 -1.69
CA SER A 314 7.73 -6.96 -0.93
C SER A 314 7.90 -8.12 0.06
N THR A 315 6.83 -8.49 0.78
CA THR A 315 6.80 -9.66 1.66
C THR A 315 7.08 -10.96 0.93
N ILE A 316 6.52 -11.18 -0.26
CA ILE A 316 6.81 -12.38 -1.06
C ILE A 316 8.27 -12.42 -1.51
N MET A 317 8.79 -11.29 -1.97
CA MET A 317 10.21 -11.17 -2.34
C MET A 317 11.13 -11.47 -1.15
N HIS A 318 10.82 -10.91 0.02
CA HIS A 318 11.57 -11.10 1.26
C HIS A 318 11.46 -12.54 1.79
N ALA A 319 10.25 -13.12 1.81
CA ALA A 319 10.04 -14.53 2.17
C ALA A 319 10.85 -15.48 1.27
N SER A 320 10.90 -15.20 -0.04
CA SER A 320 11.68 -16.00 -0.99
C SER A 320 13.19 -15.84 -0.80
N TYR A 321 13.64 -14.63 -0.46
CA TYR A 321 15.01 -14.36 -0.05
C TYR A 321 15.37 -15.19 1.19
N ASN A 322 14.56 -15.13 2.25
CA ASN A 322 14.81 -15.89 3.49
C ASN A 322 14.76 -17.40 3.26
N ALA A 323 13.82 -17.89 2.44
CA ALA A 323 13.69 -19.31 2.13
C ALA A 323 14.99 -19.86 1.53
N LEU A 324 15.61 -19.14 0.59
CA LEU A 324 16.89 -19.56 0.01
C LEU A 324 18.01 -19.55 1.05
N ILE A 325 18.08 -18.52 1.90
CA ILE A 325 19.10 -18.44 2.95
C ILE A 325 18.97 -19.62 3.92
N PHE A 326 17.76 -19.91 4.40
CA PHE A 326 17.52 -21.08 5.26
C PHE A 326 17.90 -22.38 4.55
N LEU A 327 17.46 -22.60 3.31
CA LEU A 327 17.80 -23.81 2.54
C LEU A 327 19.31 -24.05 2.42
N VAL A 328 20.12 -22.98 2.32
CA VAL A 328 21.58 -23.10 2.22
C VAL A 328 22.23 -23.39 3.58
N VAL A 329 21.64 -22.88 4.67
CA VAL A 329 22.12 -23.09 6.04
C VAL A 329 21.71 -24.47 6.58
N PHE A 330 20.55 -24.98 6.19
CA PHE A 330 20.11 -26.36 6.42
C PHE A 330 20.92 -27.32 5.55
N LYS A 331 22.04 -27.83 6.09
CA LYS A 331 22.80 -28.93 5.51
C LYS A 331 22.59 -30.22 6.29
#